data_AF-A0A133ZYT2-F1
#
_entry.id   AF-A0A133ZYT2-F1
#
_cell.length_a   1.000
_cell.length_b   1.000
_cell.length_c   1.000
_cell.angle_alpha   90.00
_cell.angle_beta   90.00
_cell.angle_gamma   90.00
#
_symmetry.space_group_name_H-M   'P 1'
#
loop_
_entity.id
_entity.type
_entity.pdbx_description
1 polymer ?
#
loop_
_entity_poly.entity_id
_entity_poly.type
_entity_poly.pdbx_seq_one_letter_code
_entity_poly.pdbx_strand_id
1 'polypeptide(L)' 'MGLMDVFKEEETANLRLSTLYELLKQSAQKELIINGINCDVPHKYLREIITGNSESNIFSGVDNISSKEREE' A
#
# COMPACT_ATOMS: atom_id res chain seq x y z
N MET A 1 20.02 10.83 -17.93
CA MET A 1 18.75 11.21 -18.58
C MET A 1 17.61 10.60 -17.78
N GLY A 2 16.70 11.43 -17.25
CA GLY A 2 15.56 10.97 -16.47
C GLY A 2 14.39 10.56 -17.38
N LEU A 3 13.41 9.85 -16.82
CA LEU A 3 12.22 9.39 -17.57
C LEU A 3 11.49 10.53 -18.30
N MET A 4 11.47 11.75 -17.74
CA MET A 4 10.86 12.92 -18.40
C MET A 4 11.56 13.33 -19.70
N ASP A 5 12.85 13.03 -19.85
CA ASP A 5 13.64 13.39 -21.02
C ASP A 5 13.37 12.46 -22.22
N VAL A 6 12.68 11.34 -21.97
CA VAL A 6 12.28 10.33 -22.97
C VAL A 6 10.90 10.64 -23.57
N PHE A 7 10.08 11.46 -22.89
CA PHE A 7 8.78 11.89 -23.38
C PHE A 7 8.92 13.23 -24.14
N LYS A 8 9.42 13.18 -25.39
CA LYS A 8 9.30 14.30 -26.35
C LYS A 8 8.07 14.09 -27.24
N GLU A 9 7.49 15.21 -27.69
CA GLU A 9 6.13 15.33 -28.27
C GLU A 9 5.77 14.39 -29.42
N GLU A 10 6.73 13.76 -30.11
CA GLU A 10 6.45 12.91 -31.28
C GLU A 10 7.28 11.61 -31.36
N GLU A 11 8.10 11.29 -30.34
CA GLU A 11 9.00 10.14 -30.45
C GLU A 11 8.35 8.89 -29.84
N THR A 12 8.24 7.81 -30.63
CA THR A 12 7.90 6.48 -30.14
C THR A 12 9.01 6.00 -29.23
N ALA A 13 8.91 6.34 -27.95
CA ALA A 13 9.86 5.92 -26.94
C ALA A 13 9.92 4.38 -26.93
N ASN A 14 11.08 3.83 -27.29
CA ASN A 14 11.41 2.41 -27.11
C ASN A 14 11.57 2.12 -25.61
N LEU A 15 10.47 2.22 -24.86
CA LEU A 15 10.40 1.88 -23.46
C LEU A 15 10.44 0.36 -23.33
N ARG A 16 11.35 -0.12 -22.48
CA ARG A 16 11.32 -1.52 -22.06
C ARG A 16 9.98 -1.75 -21.37
N LEU A 17 9.26 -2.80 -21.78
CA LEU A 17 7.97 -3.17 -21.18
C LEU A 17 8.06 -3.35 -19.67
N SER A 18 9.22 -3.78 -19.15
CA SER A 18 9.49 -3.86 -17.71
C SER A 18 9.37 -2.52 -16.99
N THR A 19 9.90 -1.44 -17.58
CA THR A 19 9.88 -0.10 -16.99
C THR A 19 8.47 0.48 -17.04
N LEU A 20 7.73 0.25 -18.14
CA LEU A 20 6.31 0.62 -18.20
C LEU A 20 5.48 -0.15 -17.18
N TYR A 21 5.74 -1.45 -17.02
CA TYR A 21 5.04 -2.28 -16.05
C TYR A 21 5.28 -1.81 -14.61
N GLU A 22 6.53 -1.50 -14.24
CA GLU A 22 6.85 -0.95 -12.92
C GLU A 22 6.15 0.38 -12.66
N LEU A 23 6.13 1.27 -13.66
CA LEU A 23 5.46 2.57 -13.56
C LEU A 23 3.95 2.40 -13.37
N LEU A 24 3.31 1.54 -14.16
CA LEU A 24 1.89 1.25 -14.05
C LEU A 24 1.54 0.60 -12.70
N LYS A 25 2.40 -0.30 -12.21
CA LYS A 25 2.22 -0.93 -10.89
C LYS A 25 2.29 0.11 -9.78
N GLN A 26 3.26 1.02 -9.83
CA GLN A 26 3.40 2.10 -8.86
C GLN A 26 2.24 3.10 -8.92
N SER A 27 1.76 3.45 -10.12
CA SER A 27 0.63 4.37 -10.27
C SER A 27 -0.66 3.78 -9.69
N ALA A 28 -0.94 2.51 -9.97
CA ALA A 28 -2.11 1.81 -9.44
C ALA A 28 -2.08 1.71 -7.90
N GLN A 29 -0.92 1.37 -7.31
CA GLN A 29 -0.76 1.33 -5.86
C GLN A 29 -1.00 2.70 -5.22
N LYS A 30 -0.49 3.77 -5.83
CA LYS A 30 -0.65 5.14 -5.31
C LYS A 30 -2.12 5.60 -5.33
N GLU A 31 -2.84 5.31 -6.41
CA GLU A 31 -4.26 5.67 -6.53
C GLU A 31 -5.11 4.99 -5.45
N LEU A 32 -4.88 3.70 -5.21
CA LEU A 32 -5.56 2.95 -4.15
C LEU A 32 -5.30 3.54 -2.76
N ILE A 33 -4.06 3.93 -2.47
CA ILE A 33 -3.69 4.53 -1.17
C ILE A 33 -4.37 5.90 -0.99
N ILE A 34 -4.35 6.76 -2.01
CA ILE A 34 -4.98 8.10 -1.95
C ILE A 34 -6.48 7.97 -1.75
N ASN A 35 -7.14 7.08 -2.49
CA ASN A 35 -8.57 6.84 -2.35
C ASN A 35 -8.90 6.26 -0.96
N GLY A 36 -8.05 5.37 -0.43
CA GLY A 36 -8.21 4.86 0.92
C GLY A 36 -8.06 5.92 2.00
N ILE A 37 -7.13 6.87 1.85
CA ILE A 37 -6.99 8.02 2.74
C ILE A 37 -8.23 8.91 2.69
N ASN A 38 -8.76 9.19 1.49
CA ASN A 38 -9.96 10.02 1.31
C ASN A 38 -11.23 9.37 1.89
N CYS A 39 -11.27 8.05 1.99
CA CYS A 39 -12.38 7.28 2.56
C CYS A 39 -12.20 7.00 4.06
N ASP A 40 -11.26 7.64 4.74
CA ASP A 40 -10.94 7.44 6.16
C ASP A 40 -10.69 5.96 6.54
N VAL A 41 -10.09 5.19 5.62
CA VAL A 41 -9.76 3.79 5.87
C VAL A 41 -8.73 3.71 7.00
N PRO A 42 -8.95 2.86 8.02
CA PRO A 42 -8.00 2.70 9.12
C PRO A 42 -6.58 2.43 8.63
N HIS A 43 -5.60 3.10 9.24
CA HIS A 43 -4.20 3.04 8.81
C HIS A 43 -3.67 1.61 8.68
N LYS A 44 -4.21 0.68 9.49
CA LYS A 44 -3.83 -0.73 9.51
C LYS A 44 -4.01 -1.35 8.13
N TYR A 45 -5.19 -1.20 7.53
CA TYR A 45 -5.50 -1.78 6.23
C TYR A 45 -4.72 -1.12 5.10
N LEU A 46 -4.50 0.20 5.16
CA LEU A 46 -3.64 0.89 4.19
C LEU A 46 -2.21 0.37 4.22
N ARG A 47 -1.68 0.08 5.42
CA ARG A 47 -0.35 -0.49 5.61
C ARG A 47 -0.25 -1.92 5.11
N GLU A 48 -1.29 -2.74 5.31
CA GLU A 48 -1.38 -4.10 4.76
C GLU A 48 -1.37 -4.08 3.22
N ILE A 49 -2.08 -3.13 2.59
CA ILE A 49 -2.10 -2.96 1.13
C ILE A 49 -0.69 -2.61 0.58
N ILE A 50 0.08 -1.78 1.30
CA ILE A 50 1.43 -1.36 0.89
C ILE A 50 2.45 -2.49 1.11
N THR A 51 2.39 -3.15 2.27
CA THR A 51 3.40 -4.15 2.67
C THR A 51 3.12 -5.54 2.08
N GLY A 52 1.88 -5.81 1.67
CA GLY A 52 1.45 -7.11 1.17
C GLY A 52 1.39 -8.20 2.25
N ASN A 53 1.59 -7.85 3.52
CA ASN A 53 1.54 -8.76 4.66
C ASN A 53 0.38 -8.36 5.56
N SER A 54 -0.45 -9.32 5.97
CA SER A 54 -1.47 -9.07 6.98
C SER A 54 -0.81 -8.84 8.33
N GLU A 55 -1.18 -7.76 9.02
CA GLU A 55 -0.75 -7.55 10.39
C GLU A 55 -1.57 -8.50 11.27
N SER A 56 -0.98 -9.64 11.64
CA SER A 56 -1.51 -10.45 12.72
C SER A 56 -1.63 -9.54 13.93
N ASN A 57 -2.84 -9.48 14.51
CA ASN A 57 -3.01 -8.87 15.81
C ASN A 57 -2.18 -9.71 16.79
N ILE A 58 -0.89 -9.39 16.95
CA ILE A 58 -0.18 -9.68 18.18
C ILE A 58 -0.84 -8.73 19.18
N PHE A 59 -1.92 -9.24 19.76
CA PHE A 59 -2.65 -8.63 20.84
C PHE A 59 -1.70 -8.50 22.03
N SER A 60 -0.86 -7.47 22.00
CA SER A 60 0.02 -7.11 23.09
C SER A 60 -0.81 -6.36 24.12
N GLY A 61 -1.53 -7.13 24.95
CA GLY A 61 -1.71 -6.77 26.35
C GLY A 61 -3.04 -6.23 26.86
N VAL A 62 -4.20 -6.52 26.24
CA VAL A 62 -5.52 -6.12 26.84
C VAL A 62 -6.54 -7.27 26.99
N ASP A 63 -6.34 -8.45 26.39
CA ASP A 63 -7.33 -9.55 26.45
C ASP A 63 -7.20 -10.40 27.73
N ASN A 64 -6.15 -10.19 28.53
CA ASN A 64 -5.90 -10.99 29.74
C ASN A 64 -6.58 -10.47 31.02
N ILE A 65 -7.36 -9.38 30.96
CA ILE A 65 -8.06 -8.85 32.15
C ILE A 65 -9.50 -9.37 32.25
N SER A 66 -10.17 -9.66 31.13
CA SER A 66 -11.58 -10.10 31.14
C SER A 66 -11.79 -11.56 31.59
N SER A 67 -10.74 -12.40 31.54
CA SER A 67 -10.84 -13.82 31.93
C SER A 67 -10.45 -14.09 33.38
N LYS A 68 -9.97 -13.10 34.14
CA LYS A 68 -9.46 -13.31 35.51
C LYS A 68 -10.43 -12.88 36.62
N GLU A 69 -11.54 -12.21 36.30
CA GLU A 69 -12.57 -11.80 37.27
C GLU A 69 -13.82 -12.73 37.28
N ARG A 70 -13.73 -13.93 36.69
CA ARG A 70 -14.81 -14.95 36.75
C ARG A 70 -14.45 -16.22 37.53
N GLU A 71 -13.30 -16.24 38.20
CA GLU A 71 -12.85 -17.38 39.02
C GLU A 71 -12.47 -17.01 40.47
N GLU A 72 -12.85 -15.83 40.98
CA GLU A 72 -12.84 -15.52 42.43
C GLU A 72 -14.25 -15.31 42.99
#